data_AF-A0A0C3CG00-F1
#
_entry.id   AF-A0A0C3CG00-F1
#
_cell.length_a   1.000
_cell.length_b   1.000
_cell.length_c   1.000
_cell.angle_alpha   90.00
_cell.angle_beta   90.00
_cell.angle_gamma   90.00
#
_symmetry.space_group_name_H-M   'P 1'
#
loop_
_entity.id
_entity.type
_entity.pdbx_description
1 polymer ?
#
loop_
_entity_poly.entity_id
_entity_poly.type
_entity_poly.pdbx_seq_one_letter_code
_entity_poly.pdbx_strand_id
1 'polypeptide(L)'
;FDVPKLPPGGAADDPDCELHGLAGDIDTEDQQTRETLLEHVTEAGDVGKDDNVEGWVDEMAALSQAHREVLQELIRPVSMLLVKVRKISFKTINSTTLLLPAWARCLEELKLEFKLIPRDVTTRWNSTHDMLRFVLEHRKAINSYTGDRRNDLREFELTAEEWKIVKQLCEILEVSCSFRGMLR
;
A
#
# COMPACT_ATOMS: atom_id res chain seq x y z
N PHE A 1 -21.00 30.47 -18.27
CA PHE A 1 -19.70 30.16 -18.88
C PHE A 1 -19.64 28.66 -19.04
N ASP A 2 -19.85 28.19 -20.27
CA ASP A 2 -19.74 26.78 -20.62
C ASP A 2 -18.30 26.33 -20.45
N VAL A 3 -18.10 25.31 -19.61
CA VAL A 3 -16.83 24.58 -19.51
C VAL A 3 -16.79 23.61 -20.69
N PRO A 4 -15.80 23.71 -21.62
CA PRO A 4 -15.69 22.74 -22.69
C PRO A 4 -15.41 21.35 -22.12
N LYS A 5 -16.24 20.37 -22.49
CA LYS A 5 -15.94 18.95 -22.31
C LYS A 5 -14.62 18.63 -23.04
N LEU A 6 -13.60 18.30 -22.26
CA LEU A 6 -12.34 17.75 -22.77
C LEU A 6 -12.64 16.43 -23.51
N PRO A 7 -12.11 16.20 -24.73
CA PRO A 7 -12.31 14.93 -25.43
C PRO A 7 -11.60 13.78 -24.69
N PRO A 8 -12.03 12.52 -24.89
CA PRO A 8 -11.35 11.37 -24.33
C PRO A 8 -10.02 11.17 -25.06
N GLY A 9 -8.98 11.84 -24.55
CA GLY A 9 -7.61 11.69 -25.01
C GLY A 9 -7.05 10.35 -24.56
N GLY A 10 -6.83 9.46 -25.52
CA GLY A 10 -5.75 8.46 -25.56
C GLY A 10 -5.48 7.64 -24.30
N ALA A 11 -6.19 6.52 -24.16
CA ALA A 11 -5.86 5.43 -23.24
C ALA A 11 -4.64 4.61 -23.71
N ALA A 12 -3.50 5.25 -24.01
CA ALA A 12 -2.34 4.54 -24.60
C ALA A 12 -0.99 4.70 -23.90
N ASP A 13 -0.79 5.67 -23.01
CA ASP A 13 0.49 5.82 -22.29
C ASP A 13 0.26 6.22 -20.83
N ASP A 14 -0.54 5.44 -20.10
CA ASP A 14 -0.59 5.57 -18.64
C ASP A 14 0.58 4.77 -18.04
N PRO A 15 1.67 5.41 -17.57
CA PRO A 15 2.80 4.70 -16.96
C PRO A 15 2.38 3.94 -15.70
N ASP A 16 1.26 4.33 -15.09
CA ASP A 16 0.74 3.73 -13.87
C ASP A 16 -0.33 2.67 -14.17
N CYS A 17 -0.52 2.27 -15.43
CA CYS A 17 -1.49 1.22 -15.80
C CYS A 17 -1.21 -0.11 -15.06
N GLU A 18 0.06 -0.47 -14.89
CA GLU A 18 0.48 -1.64 -14.10
C GLU A 18 0.18 -1.44 -12.61
N LEU A 19 0.41 -0.24 -12.07
CA LEU A 19 0.08 0.12 -10.70
C LEU A 19 -1.43 0.03 -10.44
N HIS A 20 -2.24 0.60 -11.33
CA HIS A 20 -3.71 0.60 -11.23
C HIS A 20 -4.28 -0.82 -11.33
N GLY A 21 -3.74 -1.65 -12.22
CA GLY A 21 -4.10 -3.07 -12.30
C GLY A 21 -3.77 -3.83 -11.00
N LEU A 22 -2.60 -3.59 -10.43
CA LEU A 22 -2.20 -4.19 -9.16
C LEU A 22 -2.92 -3.58 -7.95
N ALA A 23 -3.41 -2.35 -7.99
CA ALA A 23 -4.09 -1.71 -6.85
C ALA A 23 -5.60 -1.96 -6.81
N GLY A 24 -6.23 -2.28 -7.94
CA GLY A 24 -7.69 -2.36 -8.10
C GLY A 24 -8.44 -3.13 -7.02
N ASP A 25 -8.03 -4.37 -6.67
CA ASP A 25 -8.77 -5.12 -5.64
C ASP A 25 -8.53 -4.61 -4.20
N ILE A 26 -7.49 -3.82 -3.92
CA ILE A 26 -7.25 -3.28 -2.56
C ILE A 26 -8.22 -2.14 -2.28
N ASP A 27 -8.30 -1.17 -3.19
CA ASP A 27 -9.14 0.02 -3.00
C ASP A 27 -10.62 -0.35 -2.95
N THR A 28 -11.05 -1.34 -3.74
CA THR A 28 -12.45 -1.78 -3.79
C THR A 28 -12.90 -2.42 -2.47
N GLU A 29 -12.06 -3.24 -1.82
CA GLU A 29 -12.40 -3.89 -0.53
C GLU A 29 -12.20 -2.96 0.69
N ASP A 30 -11.20 -2.06 0.67
CA ASP A 30 -11.05 -1.00 1.68
C ASP A 30 -12.24 -0.04 1.61
N GLN A 31 -12.69 0.29 0.40
CA GLN A 31 -13.87 1.11 0.18
C GLN A 31 -15.15 0.39 0.62
N GLN A 32 -15.32 -0.90 0.33
CA GLN A 32 -16.44 -1.69 0.86
C GLN A 32 -16.42 -1.78 2.39
N THR A 33 -15.26 -1.93 3.01
CA THR A 33 -15.15 -1.95 4.48
C THR A 33 -15.50 -0.60 5.07
N ARG A 34 -15.05 0.49 4.42
CA ARG A 34 -15.36 1.87 4.81
C ARG A 34 -16.84 2.19 4.60
N GLU A 35 -17.43 1.77 3.50
CA GLU A 35 -18.86 1.91 3.19
C GLU A 35 -19.71 1.08 4.15
N THR A 36 -19.33 -0.15 4.48
CA THR A 36 -19.99 -0.99 5.50
C THR A 36 -19.90 -0.35 6.88
N LEU A 37 -18.75 0.23 7.25
CA LEU A 37 -18.60 0.97 8.50
C LEU A 37 -19.44 2.25 8.52
N LEU A 38 -19.52 2.97 7.40
CA LEU A 38 -20.35 4.17 7.25
C LEU A 38 -21.85 3.84 7.31
N GLU A 39 -22.31 2.73 6.72
CA GLU A 39 -23.69 2.25 6.86
C GLU A 39 -24.05 1.98 8.32
N HIS A 40 -23.16 1.32 9.09
CA HIS A 40 -23.38 1.10 10.52
C HIS A 40 -23.36 2.39 11.36
N VAL A 41 -22.71 3.46 10.90
CA VAL A 41 -22.73 4.78 11.56
C VAL A 41 -24.01 5.55 11.20
N THR A 42 -24.55 5.39 9.99
CA THR A 42 -25.78 6.09 9.57
C THR A 42 -27.07 5.62 10.25
N GLU A 43 -27.08 4.43 10.86
CA GLU A 43 -28.23 3.96 11.67
C GLU A 43 -28.28 4.57 13.07
N ALA A 44 -27.21 5.24 13.52
CA ALA A 44 -27.10 5.84 14.85
C ALA A 44 -26.66 7.31 14.81
N GLY A 45 -27.47 8.17 14.19
CA GLY A 45 -27.49 9.61 14.47
C GLY A 45 -26.76 10.51 13.48
N ASP A 46 -27.42 11.62 13.20
CA ASP A 46 -27.00 12.76 12.37
C ASP A 46 -25.51 13.13 12.52
N VAL A 47 -24.73 12.85 11.47
CA VAL A 47 -23.37 13.40 11.32
C VAL A 47 -23.49 14.62 10.41
N GLY A 48 -23.41 15.80 11.02
CA GLY A 48 -23.29 17.06 10.32
C GLY A 48 -22.17 17.00 9.29
N LYS A 49 -22.53 17.21 8.02
CA LYS A 49 -21.60 17.45 6.93
C LYS A 49 -20.97 18.83 7.13
N ASP A 50 -19.88 18.90 7.85
CA ASP A 50 -18.97 20.04 7.77
C ASP A 50 -17.52 19.57 7.83
N ASP A 51 -17.15 18.73 6.86
CA ASP A 51 -15.76 18.52 6.51
C ASP A 51 -15.34 19.72 5.65
N ASN A 52 -15.02 20.83 6.30
CA ASN A 52 -14.46 22.02 5.66
C ASN A 52 -13.08 21.70 5.05
N VAL A 53 -13.07 21.14 3.83
CA VAL A 53 -11.87 20.96 2.98
C VAL A 53 -11.53 22.26 2.22
N GLU A 54 -12.25 23.35 2.51
CA GLU A 54 -12.18 24.63 1.80
C GLU A 54 -10.89 25.37 2.22
N GLY A 55 -9.78 25.04 1.56
CA GLY A 55 -8.47 25.66 1.81
C GLY A 55 -7.26 24.75 1.63
N TRP A 56 -7.47 23.45 1.38
CA TRP A 56 -6.36 22.54 1.06
C TRP A 56 -5.89 22.82 -0.36
N VAL A 57 -4.75 23.49 -0.48
CA VAL A 57 -4.07 23.67 -1.77
C VAL A 57 -3.47 22.32 -2.15
N ASP A 58 -3.91 21.77 -3.27
CA ASP A 58 -3.19 20.66 -3.88
C ASP A 58 -1.83 21.18 -4.37
N GLU A 59 -0.79 20.98 -3.58
CA GLU A 59 0.57 21.42 -3.91
C GLU A 59 1.09 20.76 -5.19
N MET A 60 0.54 19.57 -5.55
CA MET A 60 0.81 18.97 -6.85
C MET A 60 0.21 19.84 -7.95
N ALA A 61 -1.02 20.35 -7.79
CA ALA A 61 -1.66 21.28 -8.72
C ALA A 61 -0.86 22.58 -8.95
N ALA A 62 0.02 22.97 -8.01
CA ALA A 62 0.91 24.12 -8.11
C ALA A 62 2.23 23.83 -8.86
N LEU A 63 2.63 22.57 -9.02
CA LEU A 63 3.79 22.18 -9.83
C LEU A 63 3.48 22.27 -11.32
N SER A 64 4.47 22.67 -12.11
CA SER A 64 4.38 22.58 -13.57
C SER A 64 4.25 21.11 -14.01
N GLN A 65 3.60 20.87 -15.14
CA GLN A 65 3.40 19.53 -15.70
C GLN A 65 4.71 18.73 -15.79
N ALA A 66 5.79 19.36 -16.27
CA ALA A 66 7.10 18.74 -16.38
C ALA A 66 7.69 18.33 -15.01
N HIS A 67 7.49 19.14 -13.95
CA HIS A 67 7.96 18.78 -12.62
C HIS A 67 7.16 17.64 -12.00
N ARG A 68 5.86 17.53 -12.30
CA ARG A 68 5.03 16.40 -11.84
C ARG A 68 5.46 15.09 -12.46
N GLU A 69 5.70 15.08 -13.77
CA GLU A 69 6.13 13.89 -14.51
C GLU A 69 7.47 13.37 -13.96
N VAL A 70 8.44 14.26 -13.76
CA VAL A 70 9.73 13.90 -13.14
C VAL A 70 9.54 13.34 -11.73
N LEU A 71 8.69 13.97 -10.90
CA LEU A 71 8.43 13.48 -9.55
C LEU A 71 7.75 12.11 -9.57
N GLN A 72 6.75 11.92 -10.42
CA GLN A 72 6.04 10.65 -10.58
C GLN A 72 6.99 9.52 -10.98
N GLU A 73 7.86 9.75 -11.97
CA GLU A 73 8.89 8.79 -12.36
C GLU A 73 9.82 8.42 -11.20
N LEU A 74 10.22 9.41 -10.38
CA LEU A 74 11.12 9.18 -9.25
C LEU A 74 10.45 8.40 -8.10
N ILE A 75 9.18 8.66 -7.81
CA ILE A 75 8.46 7.98 -6.72
C ILE A 75 7.85 6.64 -7.14
N ARG A 76 7.64 6.42 -8.44
CA ARG A 76 7.07 5.19 -9.01
C ARG A 76 7.65 3.90 -8.43
N PRO A 77 8.98 3.71 -8.30
CA PRO A 77 9.51 2.48 -7.71
C PRO A 77 9.12 2.31 -6.23
N VAL A 78 8.97 3.40 -5.47
CA VAL A 78 8.49 3.35 -4.09
C VAL A 78 7.01 2.98 -4.04
N SER A 79 6.19 3.56 -4.92
CA SER A 79 4.76 3.24 -5.01
C SER A 79 4.53 1.77 -5.40
N MET A 80 5.24 1.28 -6.42
CA MET A 80 5.18 -0.13 -6.86
C MET A 80 5.51 -1.09 -5.73
N LEU A 81 6.61 -0.82 -5.01
CA LEU A 81 7.02 -1.62 -3.86
C LEU A 81 5.91 -1.71 -2.81
N LEU A 82 5.36 -0.56 -2.41
CA LEU A 82 4.33 -0.50 -1.37
C LEU A 82 3.08 -1.29 -1.77
N VAL A 83 2.65 -1.17 -3.03
CA VAL A 83 1.52 -1.93 -3.57
C VAL A 83 1.79 -3.44 -3.52
N LYS A 84 2.98 -3.88 -3.96
CA LYS A 84 3.36 -5.31 -3.92
C LYS A 84 3.32 -5.86 -2.49
N VAL A 85 3.92 -5.16 -1.55
CA VAL A 85 3.96 -5.60 -0.14
C VAL A 85 2.56 -5.64 0.47
N ARG A 86 1.74 -4.60 0.24
CA ARG A 86 0.35 -4.56 0.69
C ARG A 86 -0.47 -5.71 0.11
N LYS A 87 -0.32 -6.01 -1.19
CA LYS A 87 -0.99 -7.14 -1.83
C LYS A 87 -0.61 -8.48 -1.23
N ILE A 88 0.67 -8.71 -0.96
CA ILE A 88 1.14 -9.94 -0.30
C ILE A 88 0.47 -10.08 1.07
N SER A 89 0.48 -9.05 1.91
CA SER A 89 -0.18 -9.08 3.23
C SER A 89 -1.67 -9.38 3.10
N PHE A 90 -2.34 -8.66 2.21
CA PHE A 90 -3.78 -8.78 1.99
C PHE A 90 -4.19 -10.16 1.48
N LYS A 91 -3.54 -10.67 0.42
CA LYS A 91 -3.83 -12.01 -0.13
C LYS A 91 -3.58 -13.08 0.93
N THR A 92 -2.51 -12.95 1.71
CA THR A 92 -2.17 -13.92 2.77
C THR A 92 -3.21 -13.93 3.90
N ILE A 93 -3.73 -12.76 4.31
CA ILE A 93 -4.77 -12.65 5.36
C ILE A 93 -6.12 -13.18 4.85
N ASN A 94 -6.50 -12.83 3.62
CA ASN A 94 -7.83 -13.16 3.07
C ASN A 94 -7.91 -14.60 2.52
N SER A 95 -6.78 -15.21 2.14
CA SER A 95 -6.73 -16.61 1.71
C SER A 95 -6.28 -17.52 2.85
N THR A 96 -7.20 -17.71 3.80
CA THR A 96 -6.99 -18.49 5.02
C THR A 96 -6.76 -19.99 4.77
N THR A 97 -7.18 -20.51 3.62
CA THR A 97 -7.16 -21.96 3.31
C THR A 97 -5.98 -22.39 2.44
N LEU A 98 -5.41 -21.49 1.63
CA LEU A 98 -4.31 -21.83 0.70
C LEU A 98 -3.02 -21.11 1.07
N LEU A 99 -3.09 -19.78 1.18
CA LEU A 99 -1.92 -18.92 1.35
C LEU A 99 -1.44 -18.89 2.80
N LEU A 100 -2.36 -18.80 3.75
CA LEU A 100 -2.00 -18.79 5.17
C LEU A 100 -1.26 -20.07 5.63
N PRO A 101 -1.71 -21.29 5.29
CA PRO A 101 -0.96 -22.50 5.61
C PRO A 101 0.35 -22.60 4.84
N ALA A 102 0.44 -22.07 3.63
CA ALA A 102 1.69 -22.02 2.88
C ALA A 102 2.71 -21.08 3.57
N TRP A 103 2.27 -19.91 4.03
CA TRP A 103 3.09 -19.00 4.82
C TRP A 103 3.57 -19.65 6.12
N ALA A 104 2.68 -20.33 6.85
CA ALA A 104 3.04 -21.04 8.06
C ALA A 104 4.14 -22.09 7.83
N ARG A 105 4.03 -22.87 6.73
CA ARG A 105 5.06 -23.85 6.35
C ARG A 105 6.40 -23.19 6.02
N CYS A 106 6.40 -22.07 5.29
CA CYS A 106 7.63 -21.33 5.01
C CYS A 106 8.31 -20.83 6.30
N LEU A 107 7.54 -20.38 7.29
CA LEU A 107 8.08 -19.97 8.59
C LEU A 107 8.63 -21.16 9.39
N GLU A 108 7.94 -22.31 9.37
CA GLU A 108 8.38 -23.54 10.03
C GLU A 108 9.69 -24.07 9.45
N GLU A 109 9.82 -24.10 8.12
CA GLU A 109 11.05 -24.51 7.41
C GLU A 109 12.24 -23.62 7.77
N LEU A 110 11.99 -22.33 7.97
CA LEU A 110 13.00 -21.35 8.38
C LEU A 110 13.20 -21.27 9.90
N LYS A 111 12.46 -22.07 10.68
CA LYS A 111 12.47 -22.09 12.15
C LYS A 111 12.19 -20.72 12.77
N LEU A 112 11.35 -19.92 12.12
CA LEU A 112 10.90 -18.62 12.61
C LEU A 112 9.61 -18.77 13.41
N GLU A 113 9.40 -17.86 14.36
CA GLU A 113 8.13 -17.78 15.08
C GLU A 113 7.00 -17.45 14.11
N PHE A 114 5.87 -18.15 14.23
CA PHE A 114 4.70 -17.86 13.41
C PHE A 114 4.17 -16.46 13.72
N LYS A 115 4.28 -15.56 12.73
CA LYS A 115 3.70 -14.22 12.77
C LYS A 115 3.00 -13.92 11.46
N LEU A 116 1.82 -13.32 11.57
CA LEU A 116 1.10 -12.79 10.42
C LEU A 116 1.76 -11.51 9.92
N ILE A 117 1.76 -11.32 8.61
CA ILE A 117 2.25 -10.09 8.00
C ILE A 117 1.30 -8.94 8.41
N PRO A 118 1.80 -7.86 9.03
CA PRO A 118 0.96 -6.71 9.38
C PRO A 118 0.31 -6.10 8.13
N ARG A 119 -0.97 -5.74 8.25
CA ARG A 119 -1.68 -4.97 7.23
C ARG A 119 -1.37 -3.49 7.39
N ASP A 120 -1.16 -2.81 6.27
CA ASP A 120 -1.07 -1.35 6.24
C ASP A 120 -2.45 -0.75 6.47
N VAL A 121 -2.57 0.19 7.41
CA VAL A 121 -3.85 0.76 7.85
C VAL A 121 -3.75 2.28 7.82
N THR A 122 -4.56 2.89 6.96
CA THR A 122 -4.59 4.35 6.73
C THR A 122 -4.82 5.17 8.00
N THR A 123 -5.62 4.66 8.94
CA THR A 123 -5.94 5.33 10.21
C THR A 123 -4.82 5.22 11.26
N ARG A 124 -3.76 4.46 11.00
CA ARG A 124 -2.62 4.28 11.92
C ARG A 124 -1.34 4.79 11.27
N TRP A 125 -0.81 5.90 11.76
CA TRP A 125 0.32 6.62 11.15
C TRP A 125 1.65 5.85 11.06
N ASN A 126 1.78 4.70 11.74
CA ASN A 126 3.00 3.89 11.74
C ASN A 126 2.83 2.53 11.05
N SER A 127 1.64 2.22 10.54
CA SER A 127 1.33 0.89 9.99
C SER A 127 2.18 0.54 8.77
N THR A 128 2.44 1.50 7.87
CA THR A 128 3.32 1.31 6.72
C THR A 128 4.75 0.99 7.16
N HIS A 129 5.27 1.68 8.17
CA HIS A 129 6.60 1.41 8.73
C HIS A 129 6.66 0.02 9.39
N ASP A 130 5.65 -0.34 10.19
CA ASP A 130 5.62 -1.63 10.88
C ASP A 130 5.53 -2.80 9.90
N MET A 131 4.76 -2.63 8.81
CA MET A 131 4.71 -3.58 7.69
C MET A 131 6.08 -3.73 7.00
N LEU A 132 6.74 -2.62 6.66
CA LEU A 132 8.05 -2.66 5.99
C LEU A 132 9.13 -3.27 6.89
N ARG A 133 9.13 -2.95 8.18
CA ARG A 133 10.03 -3.54 9.18
C ARG A 133 9.85 -5.05 9.26
N PHE A 134 8.60 -5.51 9.36
CA PHE A 134 8.30 -6.95 9.38
C PHE A 134 8.80 -7.65 8.11
N VAL A 135 8.60 -7.04 6.95
CA VAL A 135 9.01 -7.57 5.65
C VAL A 135 10.52 -7.67 5.52
N LEU A 136 11.27 -6.71 6.08
CA LEU A 136 12.73 -6.76 6.15
C LEU A 136 13.23 -7.89 7.07
N GLU A 137 12.62 -8.05 8.25
CA GLU A 137 12.96 -9.13 9.19
C GLU A 137 12.69 -10.52 8.58
N HIS A 138 11.61 -10.65 7.80
CA HIS A 138 11.17 -11.91 7.19
C HIS A 138 11.56 -12.06 5.72
N ARG A 139 12.60 -11.34 5.26
CA ARG A 139 13.02 -11.33 3.84
C ARG A 139 13.20 -12.72 3.23
N LYS A 140 13.82 -13.65 3.96
CA LYS A 140 14.06 -15.03 3.48
C LYS A 140 12.74 -15.79 3.31
N ALA A 141 11.82 -15.63 4.25
CA ALA A 141 10.51 -16.27 4.21
C ALA A 141 9.67 -15.72 3.05
N ILE A 142 9.66 -14.40 2.88
CA ILE A 142 8.91 -13.74 1.81
C ILE A 142 9.44 -14.17 0.44
N ASN A 143 10.76 -14.16 0.23
CA ASN A 143 11.34 -14.60 -1.05
C ASN A 143 11.00 -16.07 -1.38
N SER A 144 11.04 -16.96 -0.39
CA SER A 144 10.66 -18.37 -0.59
C SER A 144 9.17 -18.49 -0.90
N TYR A 145 8.35 -17.73 -0.18
CA TYR A 145 6.90 -17.74 -0.27
C TYR A 145 6.37 -17.15 -1.60
N THR A 146 6.97 -16.07 -2.09
CA THR A 146 6.63 -15.47 -3.40
C THR A 146 7.22 -16.25 -4.58
N GLY A 147 8.31 -17.00 -4.36
CA GLY A 147 8.93 -17.87 -5.38
C GLY A 147 8.13 -19.14 -5.67
N ASP A 148 7.25 -19.56 -4.77
CA ASP A 148 6.43 -20.76 -4.93
C ASP A 148 5.31 -20.56 -5.95
N ARG A 149 5.37 -21.29 -7.07
CA ARG A 149 4.38 -21.25 -8.16
C ARG A 149 2.94 -21.57 -7.71
N ARG A 150 2.76 -22.20 -6.55
CA ARG A 150 1.45 -22.58 -6.01
C ARG A 150 0.71 -21.42 -5.36
N ASN A 151 1.44 -20.37 -4.99
CA ASN A 151 0.88 -19.26 -4.22
C ASN A 151 0.33 -18.14 -5.13
N ASP A 152 0.61 -18.18 -6.43
CA ASP A 152 0.21 -17.14 -7.39
C ASP A 152 0.61 -15.71 -6.96
N LEU A 153 1.73 -15.60 -6.25
CA LEU A 153 2.30 -14.34 -5.75
C LEU A 153 3.54 -13.90 -6.50
N ARG A 154 3.84 -14.54 -7.64
CA ARG A 154 5.09 -14.32 -8.39
C ARG A 154 5.15 -12.92 -9.00
N GLU A 155 4.02 -12.34 -9.34
CA GLU A 155 3.92 -10.95 -9.81
C GLU A 155 4.33 -9.92 -8.74
N PHE A 156 4.24 -10.30 -7.46
CA PHE A 156 4.62 -9.46 -6.32
C PHE A 156 6.04 -9.73 -5.81
N GLU A 157 6.83 -10.52 -6.54
CA GLU A 157 8.22 -10.79 -6.16
C GLU A 157 9.03 -9.47 -6.12
N LEU A 158 9.79 -9.31 -5.03
CA LEU A 158 10.61 -8.14 -4.79
C LEU A 158 12.03 -8.37 -5.32
N THR A 159 12.43 -7.51 -6.26
CA THR A 159 13.78 -7.47 -6.83
C THR A 159 14.81 -6.97 -5.81
N ALA A 160 16.09 -7.24 -6.08
CA ALA A 160 17.18 -6.80 -5.19
C ALA A 160 17.26 -5.27 -5.03
N GLU A 161 16.82 -4.51 -6.03
CA GLU A 161 16.77 -3.05 -6.00
C GLU A 161 15.62 -2.56 -5.14
N GLU A 162 14.43 -3.13 -5.31
CA GLU A 162 13.27 -2.88 -4.46
C GLU A 162 13.59 -3.15 -2.98
N TRP A 163 14.31 -4.23 -2.65
CA TRP A 163 14.77 -4.49 -1.28
C TRP A 163 15.68 -3.39 -0.70
N LYS A 164 16.48 -2.71 -1.53
CA LYS A 164 17.29 -1.57 -1.07
C LYS A 164 16.39 -0.36 -0.77
N ILE A 165 15.39 -0.12 -1.62
CA ILE A 165 14.41 0.94 -1.44
C ILE A 165 13.59 0.71 -0.16
N VAL A 166 13.15 -0.52 0.12
CA VAL A 166 12.48 -0.88 1.39
C VAL A 166 13.33 -0.46 2.58
N LYS A 167 14.62 -0.78 2.55
CA LYS A 167 15.54 -0.46 3.63
C LYS A 167 15.69 1.05 3.82
N GLN A 168 15.93 1.79 2.74
CA GLN A 168 16.04 3.25 2.78
C GLN A 168 14.75 3.91 3.28
N LEU A 169 13.59 3.44 2.81
CA LEU A 169 12.29 3.94 3.22
C LEU A 169 12.03 3.65 4.71
N CYS A 170 12.38 2.46 5.19
CA CYS A 170 12.24 2.10 6.60
C CYS A 170 13.10 3.01 7.49
N GLU A 171 14.35 3.28 7.10
CA GLU A 171 15.25 4.19 7.82
C GLU A 171 14.70 5.63 7.88
N ILE A 172 14.14 6.15 6.77
CA ILE A 172 13.51 7.47 6.72
C ILE A 172 12.29 7.54 7.63
N LEU A 173 11.42 6.52 7.59
CA LEU A 173 10.20 6.48 8.40
C LEU A 173 10.48 6.28 9.90
N GLU A 174 11.59 5.64 10.27
CA GLU A 174 11.98 5.46 11.67
C GLU A 174 12.33 6.78 12.38
N VAL A 175 12.94 7.73 11.67
CA VAL A 175 13.27 9.07 12.20
C VAL A 175 12.01 9.83 12.59
N SER A 176 10.96 9.74 11.77
CA SER A 176 9.65 10.36 12.02
C SER A 176 8.91 9.74 13.21
N CYS A 177 9.04 8.43 13.42
CA CYS A 177 8.49 7.75 14.60
C CYS A 177 9.19 8.16 15.90
N SER A 178 10.51 8.33 15.87
CA SER A 178 11.31 8.69 17.05
C SER A 178 11.06 10.12 17.52
N PHE A 179 10.88 11.07 16.59
CA PHE A 179 10.58 12.47 16.89
C PHE A 179 9.26 12.65 17.66
N ARG A 180 8.27 11.79 17.39
CA ARG A 180 6.96 11.83 18.07
C ARG A 180 6.99 11.19 19.47
N GLY A 181 7.89 10.25 19.72
CA GLY A 181 8.11 9.66 21.04
C GLY A 181 8.75 10.64 22.04
N MET A 182 9.45 11.67 21.54
CA MET A 182 10.10 12.71 22.35
C MET A 182 9.18 13.93 22.62
N LEU A 183 8.03 14.03 21.92
CA LEU A 183 7.02 15.09 22.10
C LEU A 183 5.87 14.69 23.05
N ARG A 184 6.04 13.62 23.85
CA ARG A 184 5.09 13.21 24.90
C ARG A 184 5.64 13.44 26.29
#